data_AF-A0A2H9NV53-F1
#
_entry.id   AF-A0A2H9NV53-F1
#
_cell.length_a   1.000
_cell.length_b   1.000
_cell.length_c   1.000
_cell.angle_alpha   90.00
_cell.angle_beta   90.00
_cell.angle_gamma   90.00
#
_symmetry.space_group_name_H-M   'P 1'
#
loop_
_entity.id
_entity.type
_entity.pdbx_description
1 polymer ?
#
loop_
_entity_poly.entity_id
_entity_poly.type
_entity_poly.pdbx_seq_one_letter_code
_entity_poly.pdbx_strand_id
1 'polypeptide(L)' 'NTAKFEGMINSKKYDYVLTGHTHEIRDEKIGSTRVINPGGHYYGNEGTVAVLDLNTDSVEFISVREESASGSTEDDRRQG' A
#
# COMPACT_ATOMS: atom_id res chain seq x y z
N ASN A 1 -8.53 19.42 -5.12
CA ASN A 1 -7.61 18.43 -5.73
C ASN A 1 -8.31 17.26 -6.42
N THR A 2 -9.56 16.93 -6.07
CA THR A 2 -10.33 15.80 -6.63
C THR A 2 -10.59 15.91 -8.14
N ALA A 3 -10.96 17.09 -8.66
CA ALA A 3 -11.26 17.28 -10.08
C ALA A 3 -10.07 16.99 -11.02
N LYS A 4 -8.82 17.24 -10.56
CA LYS A 4 -7.62 16.93 -11.34
C LYS A 4 -7.37 15.42 -11.40
N PHE A 5 -7.61 14.72 -10.29
CA PHE A 5 -7.47 13.27 -10.19
C PHE A 5 -8.49 12.54 -11.09
N GLU A 6 -9.76 12.90 -10.99
CA GLU A 6 -10.81 12.37 -11.86
C GLU A 6 -10.55 12.70 -13.34
N GLY A 7 -10.06 13.91 -13.62
CA GLY A 7 -9.66 14.31 -14.96
C GLY A 7 -8.54 13.43 -15.52
N MET A 8 -7.53 13.08 -14.71
CA MET A 8 -6.45 12.19 -15.14
C MET A 8 -6.96 10.77 -15.43
N ILE A 9 -7.78 10.21 -14.53
CA ILE A 9 -8.36 8.86 -14.69
C ILE A 9 -9.18 8.76 -15.98
N ASN A 10 -10.08 9.72 -16.19
CA ASN A 10 -11.06 9.66 -17.28
C ASN A 10 -10.49 10.16 -18.62
N SER A 11 -9.32 10.79 -18.62
CA SER A 11 -8.71 11.31 -19.86
C SER A 11 -8.28 10.24 -20.85
N LYS A 12 -8.16 8.97 -20.42
CA LYS A 12 -7.60 7.85 -21.20
C LYS A 12 -6.17 8.09 -21.70
N LYS A 13 -5.47 9.06 -21.12
CA LYS A 13 -4.07 9.40 -21.50
C LYS A 13 -3.02 8.62 -20.72
N TYR A 14 -3.41 8.01 -19.61
CA TYR A 14 -2.51 7.33 -18.71
C TYR A 14 -3.01 5.92 -18.47
N ASP A 15 -2.12 4.96 -18.61
CA ASP A 15 -2.39 3.56 -18.25
C ASP A 15 -2.41 3.39 -16.73
N TYR A 16 -1.63 4.21 -16.00
CA TYR A 16 -1.51 4.17 -14.55
C TYR A 16 -1.62 5.55 -13.91
N VAL A 17 -2.33 5.64 -12.79
CA VAL A 17 -2.38 6.81 -11.90
C VAL A 17 -1.97 6.37 -10.50
N LEU A 18 -0.78 6.77 -10.08
CA LEU A 18 -0.23 6.45 -8.75
C LEU A 18 -0.59 7.56 -7.76
N THR A 19 -1.21 7.21 -6.64
CA THR A 19 -1.69 8.16 -5.63
C THR A 19 -1.19 7.83 -4.24
N GLY A 20 -1.33 8.78 -3.31
CA GLY A 20 -1.05 8.60 -1.90
C GLY A 20 -2.08 9.36 -1.06
N HIS A 21 -1.67 9.93 0.07
CA HIS A 21 -2.46 10.80 0.96
C HIS A 21 -3.51 10.12 1.85
N THR A 22 -4.22 9.09 1.39
CA THR A 22 -5.21 8.38 2.24
C THR A 22 -4.56 7.39 3.21
N HIS A 23 -3.32 6.97 2.93
CA HIS A 23 -2.61 5.87 3.60
C HIS A 23 -3.29 4.50 3.46
N GLU A 24 -4.31 4.38 2.61
CA GLU A 24 -5.00 3.13 2.31
C GLU A 24 -4.44 2.50 1.03
N ILE A 25 -4.30 1.18 1.05
CA ILE A 25 -3.95 0.41 -0.15
C ILE A 25 -5.09 0.51 -1.16
N ARG A 26 -4.74 0.75 -2.42
CA ARG A 26 -5.71 0.74 -3.52
C ARG A 26 -5.10 0.11 -4.76
N ASP A 27 -5.88 -0.74 -5.40
CA ASP A 27 -5.64 -1.24 -6.75
C ASP A 27 -6.99 -1.38 -7.46
N GLU A 28 -7.28 -0.47 -8.38
CA GLU A 28 -8.58 -0.40 -9.06
C GLU A 28 -8.39 -0.02 -10.53
N LYS A 29 -9.11 -0.70 -11.42
CA LYS A 29 -9.14 -0.36 -12.85
C LYS A 29 -10.40 0.42 -13.18
N ILE A 30 -10.24 1.68 -13.59
CA ILE A 30 -11.32 2.58 -13.98
C ILE A 30 -11.18 2.87 -15.49
N GLY A 31 -12.02 2.21 -16.29
CA GLY A 31 -11.90 2.22 -17.74
C GLY A 31 -10.59 1.56 -18.19
N SER A 32 -9.75 2.29 -18.93
CA SER A 32 -8.41 1.82 -19.34
C SER A 32 -7.32 2.13 -18.31
N THR A 33 -7.61 2.98 -17.32
CA THR A 33 -6.63 3.50 -16.38
C THR A 33 -6.64 2.67 -15.10
N ARG A 34 -5.47 2.23 -14.64
CA ARG A 34 -5.30 1.56 -13.34
C ARG A 34 -4.85 2.57 -12.29
N VAL A 35 -5.55 2.64 -11.17
CA VAL A 35 -5.28 3.52 -10.04
C VAL A 35 -4.65 2.70 -8.93
N ILE A 36 -3.44 3.08 -8.51
CA ILE A 36 -2.68 2.36 -7.50
C ILE A 36 -2.31 3.33 -6.37
N ASN A 37 -2.59 2.95 -5.13
CA ASN A 37 -2.11 3.62 -3.92
C ASN A 37 -1.34 2.61 -3.08
N PRO A 38 -0.03 2.81 -2.82
CA PRO A 38 0.76 1.89 -2.01
C PRO A 38 0.39 1.92 -0.52
N GLY A 39 -0.47 2.84 -0.08
CA GLY A 39 -0.79 3.06 1.32
C GLY A 39 0.18 4.03 1.99
N GLY A 40 0.42 3.85 3.29
CA GLY A 40 1.30 4.70 4.09
C GLY A 40 2.64 4.05 4.38
N HIS A 41 3.74 4.81 4.19
CA HIS A 41 5.08 4.35 4.59
C HIS A 41 5.36 4.61 6.09
N TYR A 42 4.80 5.68 6.67
CA TYR A 42 5.24 6.20 7.99
C TYR A 42 4.13 6.54 8.99
N TYR A 43 2.86 6.44 8.61
CA TYR A 43 1.73 6.77 9.48
C TYR A 43 1.02 5.51 9.96
N GLY A 44 1.33 5.05 11.17
CA GLY A 44 0.62 3.93 11.84
C GLY A 44 1.48 2.69 12.09
N ASN A 45 0.83 1.53 12.23
CA ASN A 45 1.45 0.24 12.56
C ASN A 45 1.91 -0.58 11.34
N GLU A 46 1.62 -0.13 10.11
CA GLU A 46 1.73 -0.92 8.88
C GLU A 46 2.37 -0.07 7.80
N GLY A 47 3.67 -0.24 7.55
CA GLY A 47 4.35 0.41 6.43
C GLY A 47 4.18 -0.45 5.20
N THR A 48 3.62 0.09 4.11
CA THR A 48 3.42 -0.65 2.85
C THR A 48 4.04 0.07 1.66
N VAL A 49 4.61 -0.71 0.74
CA VAL A 49 5.06 -0.26 -0.59
C VAL A 49 4.39 -1.11 -1.68
N ALA A 50 4.28 -0.56 -2.90
CA ALA A 50 3.75 -1.29 -4.05
C ALA A 50 4.83 -1.47 -5.13
N VAL A 51 4.94 -2.68 -5.69
CA VAL A 51 5.79 -3.00 -6.83
C VAL A 51 4.89 -3.31 -8.03
N LEU A 52 4.98 -2.49 -9.08
CA LEU A 52 4.24 -2.66 -10.33
C LEU A 52 5.18 -3.23 -11.40
N ASP A 53 4.87 -4.42 -11.90
CA ASP A 53 5.49 -4.98 -13.10
C ASP A 53 4.72 -4.52 -14.35
N LEU A 54 5.39 -3.71 -15.17
CA LEU A 54 4.81 -3.13 -16.38
C LEU A 54 4.67 -4.14 -17.53
N ASN A 55 5.40 -5.26 -17.51
CA ASN A 55 5.30 -6.28 -18.56
C ASN A 55 4.06 -7.16 -18.35
N THR A 56 3.73 -7.44 -17.10
CA THR A 56 2.64 -8.34 -16.71
C THR A 56 1.39 -7.59 -16.24
N ASP A 57 1.47 -6.28 -16.02
CA ASP A 57 0.43 -5.49 -15.36
C ASP A 57 0.06 -6.13 -14.01
N SER A 58 1.06 -6.53 -13.21
CA SER A 58 0.86 -7.09 -11.86
C SER A 58 1.36 -6.14 -10.78
N VAL A 59 0.59 -6.01 -9.70
CA VAL A 59 0.95 -5.21 -8.53
C VAL A 59 1.10 -6.11 -7.32
N GLU A 60 2.21 -5.97 -6.60
CA GLU A 60 2.45 -6.60 -5.30
C GLU A 60 2.55 -5.52 -4.23
N PHE A 61 1.90 -5.76 -3.07
CA PHE A 61 2.00 -4.89 -1.90
C PHE A 61 2.86 -5.55 -0.83
N ILE A 62 3.94 -4.90 -0.44
CA ILE A 62 4.95 -5.43 0.49
C ILE A 62 4.90 -4.63 1.79
N SER A 63 4.75 -5.34 2.92
CA SER A 63 4.92 -4.75 4.25
C SER A 63 6.41 -4.59 4.57
N VAL A 64 6.82 -3.41 5.01
CA VAL A 64 8.24 -3.04 5.24
C VAL A 64 8.65 -3.02 6.71
N ARG A 65 7.86 -3.60 7.61
CA ARG A 65 8.26 -3.77 9.02
C ARG A 65 8.85 -5.15 9.27
N GLU A 66 9.95 -5.19 10.01
CA GLU A 66 10.46 -6.43 10.57
C GLU A 66 9.42 -7.02 11.53
N GLU A 67 9.11 -8.31 11.38
CA GLU A 67 8.47 -9.08 12.43
C GLU A 67 9.38 -8.99 13.66
N SER A 68 9.04 -8.13 14.62
CA SER A 68 9.65 -8.20 15.94
C SER A 68 9.21 -9.53 16.52
N ALA A 69 10.13 -10.50 16.56
CA ALA A 69 9.92 -11.82 17.13
C ALA A 69 9.11 -11.71 18.43
N SER A 70 8.05 -12.50 18.52
CA SER A 70 7.24 -12.65 19.73
C SER A 70 8.09 -13.28 20.83
N GLY A 71 8.85 -12.44 21.55
CA GLY A 71 9.50 -12.79 22.79
C GLY A 71 8.45 -12.97 23.88
N SER A 72 7.90 -14.17 24.00
CA SER A 72 7.22 -14.62 25.21
C SER A 72 8.26 -14.71 26.34
N THR A 73 8.42 -13.65 27.12
CA THR A 73 9.01 -13.77 28.46
C THR A 73 8.03 -14.55 29.33
N GLU A 74 8.24 -15.86 29.42
CA GLU A 74 7.78 -16.66 30.56
C GLU A 74 8.56 -16.15 31.79
N ASP A 75 7.96 -15.19 32.51
CA ASP A 75 8.49 -14.70 33.78
C ASP A 75 8.16 -15.70 34.89
N ASP A 76 9.21 -16.39 35.31
CA ASP A 76 9.32 -17.27 36.47
C ASP A 76 8.95 -16.54 37.77
N ARG A 77 7.88 -16.99 38.43
CA ARG A 77 7.78 -16.89 39.90
C ARG A 77 7.40 -18.21 40.52
N ARG A 78 8.41 -19.08 40.62
CA ARG A 78 8.58 -19.88 41.84
C ARG A 78 8.80 -18.95 43.03
N GLN A 79 7.89 -18.97 43.99
CA GLN A 79 8.23 -18.73 45.39
C GLN A 79 7.52 -19.80 46.21
N GLY A 80 8.33 -20.72 46.74
CA GLY A 80 7.97 -21.57 47.86
C GLY A 80 8.22 -20.89 49.19
#